data_AF-A0A6L8DZT7-F1
#
_entry.id   AF-A0A6L8DZT7-F1
#
_cell.length_a   1.000
_cell.length_b   1.000
_cell.length_c   1.000
_cell.angle_alpha   90.00
_cell.angle_beta   90.00
_cell.angle_gamma   90.00
#
_symmetry.space_group_name_H-M   'P 1'
#
loop_
_entity.id
_entity.type
_entity.pdbx_description
1 polymer ?
#
loop_
_entity_poly.entity_id
_entity_poly.type
_entity_poly.pdbx_seq_one_letter_code
_entity_poly.pdbx_strand_id
1 'polypeptide(L)' 'MALMLSKTYDAFKAAGAPEDKAREAAEEIAGFEDRLSNIESDVKLLKWIAGFNVALSMTILALLLHPVAG' A
#
# COMPACT_ATOMS: atom_id res chain seq x y z
N MET A 1 19.87 -7.34 -9.63
CA MET A 1 20.63 -6.92 -8.44
C MET A 1 19.63 -6.93 -7.30
N ALA A 2 19.79 -7.79 -6.30
CA ALA A 2 18.87 -7.76 -5.16
C ALA A 2 19.04 -6.39 -4.48
N LEU A 3 17.94 -5.64 -4.36
CA LEU A 3 17.92 -4.49 -3.47
C LEU A 3 18.11 -5.02 -2.06
N MET A 4 19.07 -4.49 -1.33
CA MET A 4 19.30 -4.80 0.07
C MET A 4 19.07 -3.53 0.88
N LEU A 5 18.26 -3.62 1.93
CA LEU A 5 18.11 -2.53 2.88
C LEU A 5 19.39 -2.39 3.72
N SER A 6 20.30 -1.50 3.29
CA SER A 6 21.62 -1.31 3.91
C SER A 6 21.55 -1.05 5.41
N LYS A 7 20.61 -0.22 5.87
CA LYS A 7 20.40 0.04 7.29
C LYS A 7 19.97 -1.20 8.08
N THR A 8 19.15 -2.05 7.46
CA THR A 8 18.69 -3.30 8.06
C THR A 8 19.83 -4.31 8.15
N TYR A 9 20.63 -4.42 7.09
CA TYR A 9 21.87 -5.20 7.09
C TYR A 9 22.85 -4.72 8.16
N ASP A 10 23.12 -3.41 8.24
CA ASP A 10 24.03 -2.82 9.23
C ASP A 10 23.56 -3.08 10.67
N ALA A 11 22.25 -3.02 10.91
CA ALA A 11 21.65 -3.35 12.20
C ALA A 11 21.86 -4.84 12.55
N PHE A 12 21.68 -5.76 11.60
CA PHE A 12 21.95 -7.18 11.82
C PHE A 12 23.44 -7.45 12.07
N LYS A 13 24.34 -6.78 11.34
CA LYS A 13 25.79 -6.86 11.60
C LYS A 13 26.15 -6.34 12.98
N ALA A 14 25.58 -5.21 13.41
CA ALA A 14 25.78 -4.66 14.75
C ALA A 14 25.23 -5.60 15.85
N ALA A 15 24.19 -6.37 15.55
CA ALA A 15 23.65 -7.41 16.44
C ALA A 15 24.45 -8.72 16.44
N GLY A 16 25.53 -8.83 15.65
CA GLY A 16 26.40 -9.99 15.58
C GLY A 16 25.93 -11.09 14.62
N ALA A 17 25.00 -10.80 13.71
CA ALA A 17 24.57 -11.76 12.71
C ALA A 17 25.71 -12.12 11.73
N PRO A 18 25.81 -13.40 11.31
CA PRO A 18 26.69 -13.83 10.22
C PRO A 18 26.41 -13.04 8.93
N GLU A 19 27.45 -12.86 8.10
CA GLU A 19 27.40 -12.05 6.87
C GLU A 19 26.30 -12.49 5.90
N ASP A 20 26.28 -13.80 5.63
CA ASP A 20 25.31 -14.45 4.75
C ASP A 20 23.89 -14.24 5.26
N LYS A 21 23.66 -14.36 6.57
CA LYS A 21 22.35 -14.20 7.21
C LYS A 21 21.89 -12.76 7.28
N ALA A 22 22.78 -11.82 7.58
CA ALA A 22 22.46 -10.40 7.58
C ALA A 22 22.04 -9.94 6.19
N ARG A 23 22.73 -10.40 5.14
CA ARG A 23 22.41 -10.07 3.75
C ARG A 23 21.11 -10.72 3.29
N GLU A 24 20.97 -12.03 3.50
CA GLU A 24 19.77 -12.79 3.12
C GLU A 24 18.50 -12.17 3.72
N ALA A 25 18.52 -11.84 5.02
CA ALA A 25 17.38 -11.21 5.68
C ALA A 25 17.09 -9.78 5.17
N ALA A 26 18.13 -8.98 4.89
CA ALA A 26 17.95 -7.62 4.38
C ALA A 26 17.46 -7.58 2.92
N GLU A 27 17.83 -8.58 2.11
CA GLU A 27 17.31 -8.78 0.75
C GLU A 27 15.86 -9.28 0.77
N GLU A 28 15.52 -10.21 1.67
CA GLU A 28 14.15 -10.70 1.83
C GLU A 28 13.19 -9.57 2.18
N ILE A 29 13.56 -8.72 3.15
CA ILE A 29 12.74 -7.57 3.57
C ILE A 29 12.59 -6.55 2.44
N ALA A 30 13.67 -6.28 1.70
CA ALA A 30 13.62 -5.35 0.56
C ALA A 30 12.69 -5.84 -0.56
N GLY A 31 12.55 -7.16 -0.74
CA GLY A 31 11.60 -7.75 -1.68
C GLY A 31 10.13 -7.42 -1.38
N PHE A 32 9.80 -6.97 -0.16
CA PHE A 32 8.44 -6.53 0.19
C PHE A 32 8.16 -5.08 -0.19
N GLU A 33 9.18 -4.24 -0.42
CA GLU A 33 8.99 -2.82 -0.70
C GLU A 33 8.16 -2.60 -1.98
N ASP A 34 8.50 -3.30 -3.06
CA ASP A 34 7.77 -3.25 -4.32
C ASP A 34 6.31 -3.74 -4.16
N ARG A 35 6.12 -4.82 -3.38
CA ARG A 35 4.80 -5.37 -3.12
C ARG A 35 3.93 -4.41 -2.31
N LEU A 36 4.51 -3.76 -1.30
CA LEU A 36 3.82 -2.77 -0.48
C LEU A 36 3.45 -1.54 -1.30
N SER A 37 4.37 -1.03 -2.12
CA SER A 37 4.11 0.11 -3.03
C SER A 37 2.97 -0.16 -4.00
N ASN A 38 2.91 -1.37 -4.57
CA ASN A 38 1.81 -1.79 -5.44
C ASN A 38 0.48 -1.86 -4.66
N ILE A 39 0.48 -2.47 -3.46
CA ILE A 39 -0.71 -2.54 -2.60
C ILE A 39 -1.20 -1.13 -2.21
N GLU A 40 -0.30 -0.21 -1.85
CA GLU A 40 -0.67 1.16 -1.52
C GLU A 40 -1.32 1.89 -2.71
N SER A 41 -0.80 1.67 -3.91
CA SER A 41 -1.35 2.20 -5.15
C SER A 41 -2.75 1.65 -5.44
N ASP A 42 -2.93 0.34 -5.32
CA ASP A 42 -4.22 -0.32 -5.50
C ASP A 42 -5.25 0.14 -4.46
N VAL A 43 -4.85 0.24 -3.20
CA VAL A 43 -5.71 0.73 -2.11
C VAL A 43 -6.10 2.19 -2.34
N LYS A 44 -5.18 3.04 -2.82
CA LYS A 44 -5.48 4.43 -3.17
C LYS A 44 -6.52 4.51 -4.29
N LEU A 45 -6.39 3.67 -5.32
CA LEU A 45 -7.36 3.60 -6.41
C LEU A 45 -8.72 3.11 -5.91
N LEU A 46 -8.75 2.04 -5.12
CA LEU A 46 -9.99 1.50 -4.53
C LEU A 46 -10.71 2.54 -3.66
N LYS A 47 -9.97 3.32 -2.85
CA LYS A 47 -10.55 4.41 -2.04
C LYS A 47 -11.23 5.47 -2.91
N TRP A 48 -10.63 5.85 -4.03
CA TRP A 48 -11.22 6.81 -4.97
C TRP A 48 -12.49 6.27 -5.61
N ILE A 49 -12.46 5.02 -6.09
CA ILE A 49 -13.63 4.39 -6.72
C ILE A 49 -14.76 4.24 -5.70
N ALA A 50 -14.46 3.78 -4.49
CA ALA A 50 -15.46 3.66 -3.42
C ALA A 50 -16.06 5.03 -3.06
N GLY A 51 -15.22 6.06 -2.90
CA GLY A 51 -15.69 7.43 -2.63
C GLY A 51 -16.59 7.97 -3.75
N PHE A 52 -16.21 7.76 -5.00
CA PHE A 52 -17.02 8.16 -6.15
C PHE A 52 -18.34 7.38 -6.23
N ASN A 53 -18.33 6.08 -5.98
CA ASN A 53 -19.53 5.25 -5.95
C ASN A 53 -20.52 5.71 -4.86
N VAL A 54 -20.02 6.03 -3.66
CA VAL A 54 -20.84 6.58 -2.57
C VAL A 54 -21.41 7.94 -2.96
N ALA A 55 -20.59 8.84 -3.51
CA ALA A 55 -21.05 10.16 -3.94
C ALA A 55 -22.12 10.09 -5.04
N LEU A 56 -21.94 9.22 -6.05
CA LEU A 56 -22.94 8.96 -7.08
C LEU A 56 -24.23 8.39 -6.49
N SER A 57 -24.12 7.40 -5.61
CA SER A 57 -25.28 6.79 -4.97
C SER A 57 -26.08 7.82 -4.17
N MET A 58 -25.40 8.66 -3.38
CA MET A 58 -26.03 9.77 -2.66
C MET A 58 -26.67 10.79 -3.59
N THR A 59 -26.04 11.10 -4.73
CA THR A 59 -26.58 12.02 -5.72
C THR A 59 -27.86 11.48 -6.36
N ILE A 60 -27.85 10.21 -6.75
CA ILE A 60 -29.03 9.53 -7.31
C ILE A 60 -30.17 9.50 -6.29
N LEU A 61 -29.87 9.16 -5.02
CA LEU A 61 -30.86 9.19 -3.96
C LEU A 61 -31.43 10.59 -3.74
N ALA A 62 -30.58 11.63 -3.76
CA ALA A 62 -31.03 13.01 -3.63
C ALA A 62 -31.93 13.44 -4.79
N LEU A 63 -31.62 13.05 -6.04
CA LEU A 63 -32.47 13.32 -7.20
C LEU A 63 -33.81 12.57 -7.13
N LEU A 64 -33.83 11.34 -6.64
CA LEU A 64 -35.05 10.53 -6.53
C LEU A 64 -35.96 11.01 -5.40
N LEU A 65 -35.37 11.49 -4.29
CA LEU A 65 -36.09 12.05 -3.15
C LEU A 65 -36.45 13.53 -3.31
N HIS A 66 -35.84 14.24 -4.27
CA HIS A 66 -36.28 15.58 -4.61
C HIS A 66 -37.70 15.49 -5.16
N PRO A 67 -38.70 16.13 -4.54
CA PRO A 67 -40.06 16.07 -5.03
C PRO A 67 -40.08 16.63 -6.45
N VAL A 68 -40.59 15.86 -7.40
CA VAL A 68 -41.08 16.39 -8.67
C VAL A 68 -42.17 17.37 -8.28
N ALA A 69 -41.85 18.66 -8.29
CA ALA A 69 -42.84 19.71 -8.21
C ALA A 69 -43.76 19.53 -9.43
N GLY A 70 -44.94 18.96 -9.18
CA GLY A 70 -46.05 18.93 -10.13
C GLY A 70 -46.67 20.31 -10.32
#